data_AF-A0A3C7W3N9-F1
#
_entry.id   AF-A0A3C7W3N9-F1
#
_cell.length_a   1.000
_cell.length_b   1.000
_cell.length_c   1.000
_cell.angle_alpha   90.00
_cell.angle_beta   90.00
_cell.angle_gamma   90.00
#
_symmetry.space_group_name_H-M   'P 1'
#
loop_
_entity.id
_entity.type
_entity.pdbx_description
1 polymer ?
#
loop_
_entity_poly.entity_id
_entity_poly.type
_entity_poly.pdbx_seq_one_letter_code
_entity_poly.pdbx_strand_id
1 'polypeptide(L)' 'LAYVGITRARETLTLTWARQRRQYGEKIDTTPSRFLDELPQGDLERVGGTEADKEKNSERGQETLASLQALFD' A
#
# COMPACT_ATOMS: atom_id res chain seq x y z
N LEU A 1 -15.94 -4.14 14.09
CA LEU A 1 -14.55 -4.66 14.19
C LEU A 1 -13.52 -3.63 13.70
N ALA A 2 -13.70 -3.03 12.51
CA ALA A 2 -12.75 -2.05 11.95
C ALA A 2 -12.45 -0.88 12.91
N TYR A 3 -13.48 -0.26 13.50
CA TYR A 3 -13.30 0.84 14.46
C TYR A 3 -12.34 0.47 15.61
N VAL A 4 -12.54 -0.69 16.23
CA VAL A 4 -11.66 -1.16 17.32
C VAL A 4 -10.23 -1.32 16.81
N GLY A 5 -10.04 -1.92 15.63
CA GLY A 5 -8.72 -2.06 15.00
C GLY A 5 -8.02 -0.72 14.74
N ILE A 6 -8.75 0.26 14.22
CA ILE A 6 -8.23 1.62 13.98
C ILE A 6 -7.75 2.24 15.29
N THR A 7 -8.56 2.18 16.34
CA THR A 7 -8.21 2.76 17.66
C THR A 7 -7.08 2.03 18.41
N ARG A 8 -6.56 0.91 17.88
CA ARG A 8 -5.38 0.24 18.46
C ARG A 8 -4.07 0.90 18.05
N ALA A 9 -4.01 1.52 16.87
CA ALA A 9 -2.83 2.26 16.45
C ALA A 9 -2.66 3.52 17.31
N ARG A 10 -1.45 3.74 17.83
CA ARG A 10 -1.13 4.91 18.68
C ARG A 10 -0.43 6.03 17.92
N GLU A 11 0.32 5.67 16.89
CA GLU A 11 1.14 6.61 16.11
C GLU A 11 0.72 6.58 14.64
N THR A 12 0.94 5.45 13.96
CA THR A 12 0.63 5.31 12.54
C THR A 12 -0.26 4.09 12.29
N LEU A 13 -1.26 4.24 11.43
CA LEU A 13 -2.09 3.15 10.93
C LEU A 13 -1.85 2.96 9.43
N THR A 14 -1.39 1.77 9.04
CA THR A 14 -1.29 1.40 7.63
C THR A 14 -2.33 0.35 7.31
N LEU A 15 -3.18 0.64 6.32
CA LEU A 15 -4.18 -0.28 5.80
C LEU A 15 -3.73 -0.79 4.44
N THR A 16 -3.88 -2.10 4.20
CA THR A 16 -3.50 -2.72 2.95
C THR A 16 -4.67 -3.48 2.34
N TRP A 17 -4.68 -3.55 1.01
CA TRP A 17 -5.65 -4.30 0.24
C TRP A 17 -4.97 -4.94 -0.96
N ALA A 18 -5.46 -6.11 -1.37
CA ALA A 18 -4.91 -6.87 -2.49
C ALA A 18 -5.95 -6.97 -3.61
N ARG A 19 -5.60 -6.53 -4.82
CA ARG A 19 -6.49 -6.63 -5.99
C ARG A 19 -6.97 -8.06 -6.25
N GLN A 20 -6.08 -9.03 -6.04
CA GLN A 20 -6.35 -10.45 -6.19
C GLN A 20 -5.81 -11.22 -5.00
N ARG A 21 -6.54 -12.25 -4.56
CA ARG A 21 -6.09 -13.20 -3.53
C ARG A 21 -6.27 -14.63 -4.01
N ARG A 22 -5.44 -15.54 -3.49
CA ARG A 22 -5.67 -16.97 -3.66
C ARG A 22 -6.48 -17.49 -2.48
N GLN A 23 -7.61 -18.12 -2.75
CA GLN A 23 -8.46 -18.72 -1.73
C GLN A 23 -8.93 -20.08 -2.23
N TYR A 24 -8.72 -21.12 -1.42
CA TYR A 24 -9.03 -22.52 -1.78
C TYR A 24 -8.43 -22.97 -3.13
N GLY A 25 -7.24 -22.48 -3.45
CA GLY A 25 -6.53 -22.82 -4.68
C GLY A 25 -6.85 -21.91 -5.87
N GLU A 26 -7.95 -21.17 -5.84
CA GLU A 26 -8.43 -20.29 -6.91
C GLU A 26 -7.97 -18.84 -6.73
N LYS A 27 -7.78 -18.11 -7.83
CA LYS A 27 -7.53 -16.67 -7.81
C LYS A 27 -8.85 -15.93 -7.86
N ILE A 28 -9.08 -15.05 -6.90
CA ILE A 28 -10.31 -14.28 -6.75
C ILE A 28 -9.96 -12.80 -6.74
N ASP A 29 -10.61 -12.04 -7.61
CA ASP A 29 -10.59 -10.58 -7.55
C ASP A 29 -11.32 -10.13 -6.29
N THR A 30 -10.72 -9.20 -5.56
CA THR A 30 -11.37 -8.64 -4.38
C THR A 30 -11.73 -7.20 -4.62
N THR A 31 -12.60 -6.65 -3.78
CA THR A 31 -12.91 -5.23 -3.77
C THR A 31 -12.36 -4.61 -2.49
N PRO A 32 -11.99 -3.31 -2.50
CA PRO A 32 -11.61 -2.61 -1.30
C PRO A 32 -12.71 -2.67 -0.24
N SER A 33 -12.32 -2.68 1.04
CA SER A 33 -13.28 -2.65 2.15
C SER A 33 -14.06 -1.33 2.14
N ARG A 34 -15.40 -1.39 2.27
CA ARG A 34 -16.26 -0.20 2.40
C ARG A 34 -15.84 0.78 3.49
N PHE A 35 -15.17 0.28 4.55
CA PHE A 35 -14.68 1.13 5.62
C PHE A 35 -13.61 2.13 5.16
N LEU A 36 -12.94 1.90 4.03
CA LEU A 36 -11.99 2.86 3.46
C LEU A 36 -12.68 4.12 2.92
N ASP A 37 -13.90 3.97 2.41
CA ASP A 37 -14.69 5.10 1.87
C ASP A 37 -15.36 5.91 3.00
N GLU A 38 -15.61 5.26 4.14
CA GLU A 38 -16.17 5.89 5.35
C GLU A 38 -15.11 6.73 6.12
N LEU A 39 -13.82 6.56 5.84
CA LEU A 39 -12.75 7.32 6.50
C LEU A 39 -12.62 8.75 5.95
N PRO A 40 -12.13 9.70 6.78
CA PRO A 40 -11.85 11.06 6.33
C PRO A 40 -10.76 11.05 5.24
N GLN A 41 -11.14 11.37 4.00
CA GLN A 41 -10.23 11.26 2.86
C GLN A 41 -9.02 12.21 2.93
N GLY A 42 -9.15 13.33 3.65
CA GLY A 42 -8.06 14.28 3.86
C GLY A 42 -6.92 13.75 4.72
N ASP A 43 -7.19 12.72 5.55
CA ASP A 43 -6.19 12.11 6.44
C ASP A 43 -5.58 10.83 5.83
N LEU A 44 -6.01 10.44 4.63
CA LEU A 44 -5.55 9.23 3.95
C LEU A 44 -4.47 9.54 2.93
N GLU A 45 -3.29 8.98 3.13
CA GLU A 45 -2.26 8.89 2.10
C GLU A 45 -2.41 7.56 1.35
N ARG A 46 -2.69 7.62 0.05
CA ARG A 46 -2.71 6.43 -0.82
C ARG A 46 -1.31 6.17 -1.35
N VAL A 47 -0.82 4.96 -1.11
CA VAL A 47 0.47 4.49 -1.60
C VAL A 47 0.25 3.41 -2.66
N GLY A 48 0.73 3.66 -3.87
CA GLY A 48 0.67 2.71 -4.97
C GLY A 48 -0.70 2.67 -5.68
N GLY A 49 -0.66 2.28 -6.96
CA GLY A 49 -1.84 2.12 -7.79
C GLY A 49 -2.28 3.37 -8.55
N THR A 50 -1.60 4.51 -8.40
CA THR A 50 -1.77 5.70 -9.25
C THR A 50 -0.66 5.81 -10.29
N GLU A 51 -0.87 6.60 -11.35
CA GLU A 51 0.17 6.94 -12.34
C GLU A 51 1.35 7.68 -11.69
N ALA A 52 1.08 8.59 -10.75
CA ALA A 52 2.10 9.33 -10.01
C ALA A 52 3.01 8.43 -9.16
N ASP A 53 2.49 7.30 -8.68
CA ASP A 53 3.31 6.31 -7.96
C ASP A 53 4.30 5.58 -8.87
N LYS A 54 4.01 5.43 -10.17
CA LYS A 54 4.90 4.72 -11.10
C LYS A 54 6.20 5.47 -11.31
N GLU A 55 6.11 6.79 -11.48
CA GLU A 55 7.27 7.65 -11.70
C GLU A 55 8.15 7.71 -10.45
N LYS A 56 7.56 7.99 -9.29
CA LYS A 56 8.24 7.92 -7.98
C LYS A 56 8.88 6.55 -7.73
N ASN A 57 8.21 5.46 -8.08
CA ASN A 57 8.73 4.11 -7.87
C ASN A 57 9.89 3.79 -8.83
N SER A 58 9.88 4.34 -10.04
CA SER A 58 11.01 4.24 -10.99
C SER A 58 12.23 4.99 -10.47
N GLU A 59 12.06 6.25 -10.03
CA GLU A 59 13.14 7.06 -9.45
C GLU A 59 13.75 6.39 -8.22
N ARG A 60 12.90 5.97 -7.26
CA ARG A 60 13.32 5.23 -6.07
C ARG A 60 14.04 3.93 -6.43
N GLY A 61 13.58 3.24 -7.47
CA GLY A 61 14.21 2.03 -7.98
C GLY A 61 15.61 2.29 -8.54
N GLN A 62 15.79 3.37 -9.30
CA GLN A 62 17.09 3.78 -9.83
C GLN A 62 18.05 4.17 -8.71
N GLU A 63 17.61 4.96 -7.73
CA GLU A 63 18.43 5.31 -6.56
C GLU A 63 18.86 4.06 -5.78
N THR A 64 17.93 3.12 -5.58
CA THR A 64 18.21 1.87 -4.86
C THR A 64 19.27 1.06 -5.62
N LEU A 65 19.13 0.90 -6.93
CA LEU A 65 20.12 0.20 -7.76
C LEU A 65 21.49 0.88 -7.76
N ALA A 66 21.53 2.21 -7.84
CA ALA A 66 22.78 2.97 -7.79
C ALA A 66 23.50 2.80 -6.44
N SER A 67 22.76 2.81 -5.33
CA SER A 67 23.34 2.57 -4.00
C SER A 67 23.90 1.15 -3.85
N LEU A 68 23.26 0.15 -4.46
CA LEU A 68 23.75 -1.22 -4.48
C LEU A 68 25.03 -1.35 -5.32
N GLN A 69 25.11 -0.70 -6.48
CA GLN A 69 26.33 -0.70 -7.31
C GLN A 69 27.52 -0.11 -6.55
N ALA A 70 27.32 1.01 -5.85
CA ALA A 70 28.38 1.69 -5.08
C ALA A 70 28.89 0.91 -3.86
N LEU A 71 28.20 -0.16 -3.42
CA LEU A 71 28.67 -1.04 -2.34
C LEU A 71 29.68 -2.09 -2.82
N PHE A 72 29.73 -2.35 -4.13
CA PHE A 72 30.60 -3.37 -4.73
C PHE A 72 31.79 -2.79 -5.51
N ASP A 73 31.88 -1.46 -5.60
CA ASP A 73 33.05 -0.72 -6.07
C ASP A 73 34.00 -0.37 -4.91
#